data_AF-A0A0C9XIS7-F1
#
_entry.id   AF-A0A0C9XIS7-F1
#
_cell.length_a   1.000
_cell.length_b   1.000
_cell.length_c   1.000
_cell.angle_alpha   90.00
_cell.angle_beta   90.00
_cell.angle_gamma   90.00
#
_symmetry.space_group_name_H-M   'P 1'
#
loop_
_entity.id
_entity.type
_entity.pdbx_description
1 polymer ?
#
loop_
_entity_poly.entity_id
_entity_poly.type
_entity_poly.pdbx_seq_one_letter_code
_entity_poly.pdbx_strand_id
1 'polypeptide(L)'
;MLSPPLDDDILLQSFSVSLMVYSKVKKVSLRGKTMSKEEKSMKMKELLFALDDSNYTEFLQVILHKHSLDDYIVTKKKHFPLKYIPLKVKGQWMSDTIDVNDIANYREMVKKIAEETPPVVKVFVDMQHVDKLAVGVRQPVCCSIATTLHKQIVHTYSFHSTVVFT
;
A
#
# COMPACT_ATOMS: atom_id res chain seq x y z
N MET A 1 28.94 -2.72 40.83
CA MET A 1 27.53 -2.86 40.41
C MET A 1 27.45 -2.32 38.99
N LEU A 2 27.18 -3.20 38.02
CA LEU A 2 26.98 -2.82 36.62
C LEU A 2 25.52 -2.36 36.51
N SER A 3 25.31 -1.09 36.14
CA SER A 3 23.99 -0.61 35.75
C SER A 3 23.47 -1.46 34.58
N PRO A 4 22.19 -1.85 34.55
CA PRO A 4 21.63 -2.51 33.38
C PRO A 4 21.73 -1.55 32.18
N PRO A 5 21.94 -2.07 30.95
CA PRO A 5 21.89 -1.24 29.77
C PRO A 5 20.51 -0.60 29.70
N LEU A 6 20.48 0.70 29.40
CA LEU A 6 19.26 1.39 29.01
C LEU A 6 18.74 0.59 27.81
N ASP A 7 17.68 -0.19 27.99
CA ASP A 7 16.92 -0.67 26.86
C ASP A 7 16.47 0.61 26.15
N ASP A 8 17.12 0.93 25.04
CA ASP A 8 16.65 1.93 24.09
C ASP A 8 15.32 1.36 23.56
N ASP A 9 14.27 1.50 24.36
CA ASP A 9 12.91 1.07 24.05
C ASP A 9 12.51 1.83 22.78
N ILE A 10 12.71 1.19 21.63
CA ILE A 10 12.31 1.72 20.34
C ILE A 10 10.79 1.86 20.41
N LEU A 11 10.31 3.08 20.67
CA LEU A 11 8.90 3.37 20.85
C LEU A 11 8.17 3.15 19.52
N LEU A 12 7.55 1.97 19.40
CA LEU A 12 6.71 1.61 18.27
C LEU A 12 5.41 2.41 18.35
N GLN A 13 5.18 3.25 17.35
CA GLN A 13 3.93 3.97 17.20
C GLN A 13 2.94 3.14 16.38
N SER A 14 1.70 3.09 16.86
CA SER A 14 0.59 2.50 16.11
C SER A 14 -0.01 3.50 15.13
N PHE A 15 -0.23 3.05 13.90
CA PHE A 15 -0.82 3.80 12.81
C PHE A 15 -2.05 3.08 12.25
N SER A 16 -3.06 3.86 11.92
CA SER A 16 -4.17 3.49 11.06
C SER A 16 -3.99 4.21 9.72
N VAL A 17 -3.62 3.46 8.70
CA VAL A 17 -3.29 3.94 7.36
C VAL A 17 -4.49 3.73 6.45
N SER A 18 -5.01 4.82 5.89
CA SER A 18 -6.09 4.80 4.91
C SER A 18 -5.58 5.15 3.53
N LEU A 19 -5.61 4.18 2.63
CA LEU A 19 -5.13 4.30 1.26
C LEU A 19 -6.32 4.39 0.29
N MET A 20 -6.38 5.49 -0.45
CA MET A 20 -7.43 5.75 -1.43
C MET A 20 -6.96 5.32 -2.83
N VAL A 21 -7.66 4.35 -3.42
CA VAL A 21 -7.38 3.79 -4.74
C VAL A 21 -8.48 4.17 -5.73
N TYR A 22 -8.07 4.49 -6.95
CA TYR A 22 -8.96 4.89 -8.04
C TYR A 22 -9.03 3.76 -9.07
N SER A 23 -10.24 3.31 -9.38
CA SER A 23 -10.48 2.33 -10.44
C SER A 23 -11.34 2.95 -11.54
N LYS A 24 -10.93 2.73 -12.79
CA LYS A 24 -11.72 3.11 -13.96
C LYS A 24 -12.66 1.97 -14.29
N VAL A 25 -13.95 2.14 -14.01
CA VAL A 25 -14.95 1.16 -14.39
C VAL A 25 -15.52 1.55 -15.76
N LYS A 26 -15.28 0.70 -16.77
CA LYS A 26 -15.94 0.84 -18.07
C LYS A 26 -17.38 0.37 -17.91
N LYS A 27 -18.33 1.31 -17.90
CA LYS A 27 -19.76 0.98 -17.94
C LYS A 27 -20.19 0.86 -19.41
N VAL A 28 -20.53 -0.35 -19.85
CA VAL A 28 -21.21 -0.54 -21.14
C VAL A 28 -22.65 -0.07 -20.96
N SER A 29 -23.00 1.08 -21.53
CA SER A 29 -24.39 1.51 -21.61
C SER A 29 -25.02 0.91 -22.87
N LEU A 30 -26.27 0.44 -22.76
CA LEU A 30 -27.05 -0.16 -23.87
C LEU A 30 -27.35 0.82 -25.03
N ARG A 31 -26.79 2.04 -25.02
CA ARG A 31 -27.12 3.13 -25.95
C ARG A 31 -25.88 3.87 -26.46
N GLY A 32 -24.85 3.12 -26.89
CA GLY A 32 -23.79 3.59 -27.79
C GLY A 32 -22.84 4.69 -27.30
N LYS A 33 -23.07 5.30 -26.14
CA LYS A 33 -22.18 6.33 -25.56
C LYS A 33 -21.44 5.75 -24.36
N THR A 34 -20.14 5.56 -24.51
CA THR A 34 -19.24 5.14 -23.44
C THR A 34 -19.04 6.33 -22.49
N MET A 35 -19.43 6.19 -21.23
CA MET A 35 -19.14 7.16 -20.18
C MET A 35 -18.32 6.43 -19.11
N SER A 36 -17.06 6.81 -18.93
CA SER A 36 -16.22 6.24 -17.87
C SER A 36 -16.63 6.85 -16.53
N LYS A 37 -16.99 6.02 -15.56
CA LYS A 37 -17.18 6.45 -14.16
C LYS A 37 -15.94 6.05 -13.39
N GLU A 38 -15.36 7.00 -12.68
CA GLU A 38 -14.28 6.74 -11.74
C GLU A 38 -14.89 6.30 -10.41
N GLU A 39 -14.46 5.14 -9.92
CA GLU A 39 -14.87 4.62 -8.63
C GLU A 39 -13.72 4.81 -7.64
N LYS A 40 -14.07 5.24 -6.42
CA LYS A 40 -13.15 5.54 -5.34
C LYS A 40 -13.31 4.48 -4.27
N SER A 41 -12.23 3.79 -3.93
CA SER A 41 -12.20 2.79 -2.87
C SER A 41 -11.17 3.19 -1.82
N MET A 42 -11.54 3.13 -0.54
CA MET A 42 -10.63 3.36 0.58
C MET A 42 -10.32 2.02 1.24
N LYS A 43 -9.02 1.71 1.40
CA LYS A 43 -8.53 0.53 2.10
C LYS A 43 -7.81 0.96 3.36
N MET A 44 -8.20 0.43 4.51
CA MET A 44 -7.56 0.72 5.78
C MET A 44 -6.65 -0.44 6.19
N LYS A 45 -5.46 -0.13 6.71
CA LYS A 45 -4.50 -1.09 7.29
C LYS A 45 -3.90 -0.53 8.56
N GLU A 46 -3.59 -1.41 9.50
CA GLU A 46 -2.85 -1.05 10.69
C GLU A 46 -1.37 -1.31 10.49
N LEU A 47 -0.54 -0.44 11.08
CA LEU A 47 0.91 -0.48 10.98
C LEU A 47 1.52 -0.12 12.34
N LEU A 48 2.43 -0.96 12.84
CA LEU A 48 3.35 -0.63 13.92
C LEU A 48 4.68 -0.22 13.29
N PHE A 49 5.18 0.96 13.64
CA PHE A 49 6.43 1.48 13.10
C PHE A 49 7.17 2.36 14.10
N ALA A 50 8.49 2.24 14.13
CA ALA A 50 9.35 3.08 14.95
C ALA A 50 9.63 4.39 14.20
N LEU A 51 9.05 5.51 14.64
CA LEU A 51 9.33 6.80 14.03
C LEU A 51 10.71 7.32 14.41
N ASP A 52 11.39 7.90 13.44
CA ASP A 52 12.65 8.63 13.64
C ASP A 52 12.68 9.85 12.70
N ASP A 53 13.47 10.87 13.01
CA ASP A 53 13.56 12.10 12.22
C ASP A 53 14.23 11.92 10.84
N SER A 54 14.77 10.73 10.56
CA SER A 54 15.50 10.41 9.32
C SER A 54 14.86 9.32 8.46
N ASN A 55 13.92 8.54 8.99
CA ASN A 55 13.40 7.33 8.33
C ASN A 55 12.14 7.56 7.46
N TYR A 56 11.95 8.77 6.94
CA TYR A 56 10.79 9.15 6.12
C TYR A 56 10.54 8.20 4.93
N THR A 57 11.57 7.89 4.15
CA THR A 57 11.42 7.03 2.97
C THR A 57 11.09 5.59 3.33
N GLU A 58 11.61 5.10 4.45
CA GLU A 58 11.31 3.76 4.96
C GLU A 58 9.87 3.66 5.44
N PHE A 59 9.40 4.67 6.18
CA PHE A 59 8.01 4.75 6.62
C PHE A 59 7.04 4.67 5.44
N LEU A 60 7.28 5.45 4.39
CA LEU A 60 6.46 5.40 3.16
C LEU A 60 6.54 4.03 2.46
N GLN A 61 7.72 3.41 2.40
CA GLN A 61 7.88 2.09 1.78
C GLN A 61 7.09 1.03 2.53
N VAL A 62 7.15 1.05 3.87
CA VAL A 62 6.44 0.10 4.72
C VAL A 62 4.92 0.25 4.59
N ILE A 63 4.42 1.49 4.48
CA ILE A 63 3.01 1.75 4.17
C ILE A 63 2.60 1.00 2.89
N LEU A 64 3.35 1.16 1.81
CA LEU A 64 3.03 0.51 0.54
C LEU A 64 3.10 -1.02 0.66
N HIS A 65 4.10 -1.54 1.34
CA HIS A 65 4.25 -2.98 1.59
C HIS A 65 3.03 -3.57 2.32
N LYS A 66 2.50 -2.88 3.34
CA LYS A 66 1.27 -3.30 4.05
C LYS A 66 0.02 -3.34 3.17
N HIS A 67 0.02 -2.57 2.09
CA HIS A 67 -1.04 -2.55 1.09
C HIS A 67 -0.75 -3.46 -0.12
N SER A 68 0.31 -4.27 -0.07
CA SER A 68 0.76 -5.16 -1.17
C SER A 68 1.11 -4.39 -2.44
N LEU A 69 1.74 -3.22 -2.28
CA LEU A 69 2.20 -2.35 -3.36
C LEU A 69 3.73 -2.37 -3.45
N ASP A 70 4.29 -3.57 -3.50
CA ASP A 70 5.74 -3.83 -3.40
C ASP A 70 6.54 -3.38 -4.62
N ASP A 71 5.87 -3.25 -5.77
CA ASP A 71 6.47 -2.82 -7.03
C ASP A 71 6.93 -1.35 -7.03
N TYR A 72 6.46 -0.56 -6.07
CA TYR A 72 6.82 0.85 -5.95
C TYR A 72 7.97 1.02 -4.97
N ILE A 73 9.11 1.48 -5.50
CA ILE A 73 10.29 1.84 -4.71
C ILE A 73 10.23 3.33 -4.38
N VAL A 74 10.14 3.64 -3.09
CA VAL A 74 10.21 5.00 -2.55
C VAL A 74 11.66 5.47 -2.53
N THR A 75 11.92 6.64 -3.11
CA THR A 75 13.23 7.31 -3.01
C THR A 75 13.02 8.79 -2.70
N LYS A 76 14.10 9.50 -2.34
CA LYS A 76 14.06 10.96 -2.10
C LYS A 76 13.52 11.78 -3.28
N LYS A 77 13.60 11.26 -4.52
CA LYS A 77 13.06 11.91 -5.73
C LYS A 77 11.70 11.36 -6.16
N LYS A 78 11.31 10.19 -5.64
CA LYS A 78 10.12 9.44 -6.03
C LYS A 78 9.39 8.99 -4.77
N HIS A 79 8.74 9.93 -4.11
CA HIS A 79 7.87 9.71 -2.96
C HIS A 79 6.47 10.27 -3.26
N PHE A 80 5.52 10.00 -2.37
CA PHE A 80 4.14 10.42 -2.51
C PHE A 80 3.70 11.22 -1.28
N PRO A 81 2.78 12.19 -1.45
CA PRO A 81 2.27 12.96 -0.34
C PRO A 81 1.38 12.11 0.58
N LEU A 82 1.51 12.34 1.87
CA LEU A 82 0.75 11.74 2.96
C LEU A 82 0.03 12.86 3.70
N LYS A 83 -1.18 12.61 4.20
CA LYS A 83 -1.88 13.53 5.11
C LYS A 83 -1.94 12.94 6.50
N TYR A 84 -1.44 13.67 7.49
CA TYR A 84 -1.57 13.35 8.90
C TYR A 84 -2.68 14.19 9.52
N ILE A 85 -3.54 13.55 10.29
CA ILE A 85 -4.60 14.23 11.05
C ILE A 85 -4.31 14.04 12.54
N PRO A 86 -3.84 15.09 13.25
CA PRO A 86 -3.65 15.06 14.69
C PRO A 86 -4.95 14.71 15.42
N LEU A 87 -4.82 14.05 16.56
CA LEU A 87 -5.98 13.72 17.38
C LEU A 87 -6.47 15.01 18.04
N LYS A 88 -7.74 15.36 17.84
CA LYS A 88 -8.30 16.55 18.50
C LYS A 88 -8.30 16.34 20.00
N VAL A 89 -7.55 17.17 20.73
CA VAL A 89 -7.69 17.27 22.17
C VAL A 89 -9.00 18.00 22.49
N LYS A 90 -9.67 17.57 23.56
CA LYS A 90 -11.01 18.06 23.95
C LYS A 90 -10.94 19.58 24.19
N GLY A 91 -11.58 20.37 23.33
CA GLY A 91 -11.56 21.84 23.38
C GLY A 91 -10.96 22.53 22.15
N GLN A 92 -10.34 21.77 21.24
CA GLN A 92 -9.75 22.31 20.02
C GLN A 92 -10.73 22.19 18.83
N TRP A 93 -11.11 23.32 18.23
CA TRP A 93 -12.16 23.38 17.20
C TRP A 93 -11.68 22.78 15.86
N MET A 94 -10.40 22.94 15.53
CA MET A 94 -9.78 22.47 14.29
C MET A 94 -8.47 21.77 14.63
N SER A 95 -8.29 20.55 14.14
CA SER A 95 -6.95 19.94 14.06
C SER A 95 -6.44 20.27 12.67
N ASP A 96 -5.34 21.00 12.62
CA ASP A 96 -4.70 21.33 11.35
C ASP A 96 -4.15 20.02 10.77
N THR A 97 -4.63 19.67 9.58
CA THR A 97 -4.10 18.52 8.85
C THR A 97 -2.72 18.89 8.32
N ILE A 98 -1.74 18.03 8.55
CA ILE A 98 -0.37 18.24 8.05
C ILE A 98 -0.22 17.48 6.74
N ASP A 99 0.05 18.21 5.66
CA ASP A 99 0.42 17.62 4.37
C ASP A 99 1.93 17.28 4.38
N VAL A 100 2.23 16.00 4.60
CA VAL A 100 3.59 15.46 4.67
C VAL A 100 4.05 15.07 3.27
N ASN A 101 4.70 16.01 2.59
CA ASN A 101 5.24 15.83 1.24
C ASN A 101 6.78 15.84 1.20
N ASP A 102 7.46 16.16 2.30
CA ASP A 102 8.91 16.16 2.42
C ASP A 102 9.37 15.77 3.83
N ILE A 103 10.69 15.75 4.03
CA ILE A 103 11.31 15.38 5.32
C ILE A 103 11.09 16.44 6.41
N ALA A 104 10.91 17.72 6.06
CA ALA A 104 10.70 18.78 7.04
C ALA A 104 9.32 18.63 7.70
N ASN A 105 8.28 18.44 6.89
CA ASN A 105 6.92 18.18 7.35
C ASN A 105 6.82 16.82 8.07
N TYR A 106 7.61 15.83 7.65
CA TYR A 106 7.69 14.56 8.34
C TYR A 106 8.24 14.71 9.76
N ARG A 107 9.32 15.48 9.95
CA ARG A 107 9.86 15.78 11.28
C ARG A 107 8.85 16.54 12.15
N GLU A 108 8.09 17.45 11.56
CA GLU A 108 7.01 18.14 12.27
C GLU A 108 5.93 17.14 12.74
N MET A 109 5.53 16.20 11.87
CA MET A 109 4.62 15.12 12.24
C MET A 109 5.18 14.26 13.39
N VAL A 110 6.45 13.84 13.32
CA VAL A 110 7.10 13.04 14.37
C VAL A 110 7.10 13.79 15.71
N LYS A 111 7.45 15.08 15.69
CA LYS A 111 7.41 15.94 16.89
C LYS A 111 6.00 16.05 17.47
N LYS A 112 4.98 16.26 16.63
CA LYS A 112 3.58 16.33 17.07
C LYS A 112 3.11 15.04 17.72
N ILE A 113 3.49 13.90 17.15
CA ILE A 113 3.18 12.58 17.72
C ILE A 113 3.90 12.39 19.06
N ALA A 114 5.15 12.83 19.20
CA ALA A 114 5.89 12.78 20.46
C ALA A 114 5.32 13.72 21.54
N GLU A 115 4.81 14.90 21.15
CA GLU A 115 4.16 15.86 22.05
C GLU A 115 2.79 15.36 22.55
N GLU A 116 1.96 14.83 21.66
CA GLU A 116 0.58 14.40 21.98
C GLU A 116 0.51 12.96 22.49
N THR A 117 1.53 12.14 22.21
CA THR A 117 1.60 10.69 22.50
C THR A 117 0.29 9.93 22.19
N PRO A 118 -0.28 10.09 20.97
CA PRO A 118 -1.56 9.48 20.66
C PRO A 118 -1.45 7.95 20.60
N PRO A 119 -2.45 7.20 21.10
CA PRO A 119 -2.41 5.75 21.07
C PRO A 119 -2.42 5.21 19.63
N VAL A 120 -3.14 5.87 18.71
CA VAL A 120 -3.19 5.51 17.29
C VAL A 120 -3.15 6.78 16.43
N VAL A 121 -2.20 6.83 15.51
CA VAL A 121 -2.03 7.91 14.55
C VAL A 121 -2.79 7.60 13.26
N LYS A 122 -3.58 8.54 12.76
CA LYS A 122 -4.32 8.38 11.51
C LYS A 122 -3.60 9.06 10.36
N VAL A 123 -3.35 8.31 9.30
CA VAL A 123 -2.74 8.84 8.09
C VAL A 123 -3.52 8.44 6.84
N PHE A 124 -3.55 9.36 5.86
CA PHE A 124 -4.25 9.18 4.60
C PHE A 124 -3.27 9.29 3.44
N VAL A 125 -3.37 8.36 2.50
CA VAL A 125 -2.55 8.31 1.28
C VAL A 125 -3.47 8.31 0.07
N ASP A 126 -3.23 9.24 -0.85
CA ASP A 126 -3.95 9.32 -2.12
C ASP A 126 -3.10 8.73 -3.26
N MET A 127 -3.53 7.60 -3.80
CA MET A 127 -2.81 6.88 -4.85
C MET A 127 -2.93 7.51 -6.24
N GLN A 128 -3.79 8.51 -6.44
CA GLN A 128 -3.87 9.22 -7.73
C GLN A 128 -2.52 9.84 -8.12
N HIS A 129 -1.73 10.21 -7.12
CA HIS A 129 -0.38 10.73 -7.30
C HIS A 129 0.63 9.61 -7.56
N VAL A 130 0.49 8.46 -6.89
CA VAL A 130 1.38 7.30 -7.05
C VAL A 130 1.23 6.66 -8.43
N ASP A 131 -0.01 6.50 -8.92
CA ASP A 131 -0.27 5.92 -10.24
C ASP A 131 0.36 6.77 -11.36
N LYS A 132 0.31 8.11 -11.24
CA LYS A 132 0.99 9.01 -12.19
C LYS A 132 2.51 8.84 -12.17
N LEU A 133 3.10 8.52 -11.01
CA LEU A 133 4.54 8.29 -10.85
C LEU A 133 4.99 6.89 -11.29
N ALA A 134 4.09 5.90 -11.28
CA ALA A 134 4.35 4.53 -11.72
C ALA A 134 4.28 4.36 -13.26
N VAL A 135 3.56 5.24 -13.96
CA VAL A 135 3.38 5.18 -15.43
C VAL A 135 4.69 5.34 -16.22
N GLY A 136 5.77 5.82 -15.60
CA GLY A 136 7.10 5.89 -16.22
C GLY A 136 7.87 4.56 -16.29
N VAL A 137 7.41 3.49 -15.61
CA VAL A 137 8.11 2.18 -15.58
C VAL A 137 7.10 1.02 -15.66
N ARG A 138 6.15 1.10 -16.58
CA ARG A 138 5.44 -0.12 -17.02
C ARG A 138 6.20 -0.72 -18.19
N GLN A 139 7.26 -1.47 -17.91
CA GLN A 139 7.65 -2.53 -18.84
C GLN A 139 6.51 -3.56 -18.84
N PRO A 140 5.97 -3.93 -20.01
CA PRO A 140 5.05 -5.04 -20.08
C PRO A 140 5.85 -6.30 -19.70
N VAL A 141 5.52 -6.91 -18.57
CA VAL A 141 5.89 -8.30 -18.34
C VAL A 141 4.99 -9.14 -19.25
N CYS A 142 5.37 -9.21 -20.52
CA CYS A 142 4.95 -10.29 -21.38
C CYS A 142 5.67 -11.55 -20.91
N CYS A 143 4.94 -12.44 -20.26
CA CYS A 143 5.08 -13.88 -20.50
C CYS A 143 3.73 -14.53 -20.20
N SER A 144 2.96 -14.66 -21.27
CA SER A 144 1.81 -15.55 -21.38
C SER A 144 2.21 -16.96 -20.97
N ILE A 145 1.55 -17.52 -19.95
CA ILE A 145 1.39 -18.98 -19.89
C ILE A 145 0.03 -19.28 -20.48
N ALA A 146 0.02 -19.43 -21.79
CA ALA A 146 -1.09 -20.01 -22.52
C ALA A 146 -0.91 -21.54 -22.51
N THR A 147 -1.74 -22.25 -21.74
CA THR A 147 -1.99 -23.68 -21.98
C THR A 147 -3.48 -23.95 -21.85
N THR A 148 -4.20 -23.62 -22.92
CA THR A 148 -5.48 -24.27 -23.25
C THR A 148 -5.27 -24.92 -24.60
N LEU A 149 -5.13 -26.26 -24.62
CA LEU A 149 -5.40 -27.02 -25.85
C LEU A 149 -6.45 -28.08 -25.55
N HIS A 150 -7.40 -28.07 -26.46
CA HIS A 150 -8.78 -28.52 -26.36
C HIS A 150 -8.89 -30.05 -26.52
N LYS A 151 -9.98 -30.60 -25.97
CA LYS A 151 -10.54 -31.91 -26.33
C LYS A 151 -10.43 -32.18 -27.83
N GLN A 152 -10.02 -33.41 -28.19
CA GLN A 152 -10.86 -34.41 -28.87
C GLN A 152 -10.01 -35.43 -29.64
N ILE A 153 -9.84 -36.65 -29.11
CA ILE A 153 -9.64 -37.86 -29.92
C ILE A 153 -10.56 -38.93 -29.34
N VAL A 154 -11.66 -39.15 -30.06
CA VAL A 154 -12.55 -40.30 -29.94
C VAL A 154 -12.00 -41.38 -30.88
N HIS A 155 -12.00 -42.63 -30.42
CA HIS A 155 -11.88 -43.88 -31.18
C HIS A 155 -10.50 -44.26 -31.77
N THR A 156 -9.82 -45.25 -31.19
CA THR A 156 -9.90 -46.68 -31.60
C THR A 156 -8.93 -47.57 -30.80
N TYR A 157 -9.47 -48.69 -30.29
CA TYR A 157 -8.86 -50.03 -30.13
C TYR A 157 -7.33 -50.18 -29.93
N SER A 158 -6.91 -50.77 -28.81
CA SER A 158 -6.74 -52.24 -28.69
C SER A 158 -6.07 -52.66 -27.37
N PHE A 159 -6.56 -53.79 -26.87
CA PHE A 159 -6.01 -54.64 -25.82
C PHE A 159 -4.48 -54.83 -25.91
N HIS A 160 -3.79 -54.77 -24.76
CA HIS A 160 -3.09 -55.96 -24.24
C HIS A 160 -2.67 -55.76 -22.77
N SER A 161 -3.15 -56.66 -21.91
CA SER A 161 -2.67 -56.87 -20.55
C SER A 161 -1.19 -57.23 -20.54
N THR A 162 -0.42 -56.71 -19.57
CA THR A 162 0.50 -57.56 -18.79
C THR A 162 0.66 -56.98 -17.40
N VAL A 163 0.17 -57.74 -16.44
CA VAL A 163 0.35 -57.58 -15.01
C VAL A 163 1.71 -58.18 -14.65
N VAL A 164 2.53 -57.46 -13.89
CA VAL A 164 3.67 -58.06 -13.17
C VAL A 164 3.49 -57.70 -11.69
N PHE A 165 3.08 -58.69 -10.90
CA PHE A 165 3.12 -58.65 -9.45
C PHE A 165 4.53 -59.02 -8.98
N THR A 166 4.99 -58.38 -7.90
CA THR A 166 6.03 -58.89 -7.00
C THR A 166 5.36 -59.47 -5.77
#